data_AF-A0A2A9FJW4-F1
#
_entry.id   AF-A0A2A9FJW4-F1
#
_cell.length_a   1.000
_cell.length_b   1.000
_cell.length_c   1.000
_cell.angle_alpha   90.00
_cell.angle_beta   90.00
_cell.angle_gamma   90.00
#
_symmetry.space_group_name_H-M   'P 1'
#
loop_
_entity.id
_entity.type
_entity.pdbx_description
1 polymer ?
#
loop_
_entity_poly.entity_id
_entity_poly.type
_entity_poly.pdbx_seq_one_letter_code
_entity_poly.pdbx_strand_id
1 'polypeptide(L)'
;MDQDGPASAEYRFRSSWWLPGVPVPRVFDAVVDLESYPRWWPDVRSVRRIDDDTAQVVCRSSLPYRLVISMHREHQDPVAGRVRVRIGGDLDGVLAGFLRPAGGGTRLDITQEVRARKPLLRRLDVVARPFFRANHTWMMRRGHRGLVAYLRPPA
;
A
#
# COMPACT_ATOMS: atom_id res chain seq x y z
N MET A 1 3.25 32.25 -21.00
CA MET A 1 4.08 31.03 -20.86
C MET A 1 3.18 29.97 -20.27
N ASP A 2 2.31 29.44 -21.12
CA ASP A 2 1.30 28.48 -20.74
C ASP A 2 1.95 27.09 -20.72
N GLN A 3 2.16 26.56 -19.53
CA GLN A 3 2.54 25.17 -19.33
C GLN A 3 1.48 24.48 -18.48
N ASP A 4 0.24 24.47 -18.96
CA ASP A 4 -0.73 23.44 -18.59
C ASP A 4 -0.35 22.13 -19.29
N GLY A 5 0.67 21.47 -18.72
CA GLY A 5 0.94 20.06 -19.02
C GLY A 5 -0.27 19.21 -18.63
N PRO A 6 -0.58 18.11 -19.34
CA PRO A 6 -1.80 17.35 -19.12
C PRO A 6 -1.96 16.92 -17.66
N ALA A 7 -3.10 17.30 -17.06
CA ALA A 7 -3.50 17.07 -15.67
C ALA A 7 -2.79 15.88 -15.04
N SER A 8 -1.88 16.16 -14.09
CA SER A 8 -1.21 15.11 -13.33
C SER A 8 -2.25 14.39 -12.48
N ALA A 9 -2.38 13.08 -12.71
CA ALA A 9 -3.29 12.21 -11.96
C ALA A 9 -2.69 11.91 -10.58
N GLU A 10 -2.68 12.92 -9.70
CA GLU A 10 -2.13 12.82 -8.35
C GLU A 10 -3.17 12.29 -7.37
N TYR A 11 -2.74 11.35 -6.54
CA TYR A 11 -3.54 10.70 -5.53
C TYR A 11 -2.84 10.76 -4.18
N ARG A 12 -3.59 11.24 -3.18
CA ARG A 12 -3.17 11.25 -1.78
C ARG A 12 -4.18 10.45 -0.97
N PHE A 13 -3.73 9.34 -0.38
CA PHE A 13 -4.52 8.49 0.48
C PHE A 13 -3.94 8.48 1.89
N ARG A 14 -4.83 8.40 2.88
CA ARG A 14 -4.48 8.11 4.27
C ARG A 14 -5.37 6.98 4.76
N SER A 15 -4.80 6.05 5.49
CA SER A 15 -5.51 4.94 6.11
C SER A 15 -4.93 4.70 7.50
N SER A 16 -5.76 4.22 8.40
CA SER A 16 -5.36 4.05 9.80
C SER A 16 -5.97 2.74 10.29
N TRP A 17 -5.10 1.76 10.53
CA TRP A 17 -5.46 0.38 10.82
C TRP A 17 -5.25 0.09 12.30
N TRP A 18 -6.24 -0.51 12.93
CA TRP A 18 -6.18 -0.95 14.32
C TRP A 18 -6.02 -2.47 14.36
N LEU A 19 -4.97 -2.95 15.03
CA LEU A 19 -4.65 -4.37 15.19
C LEU A 19 -4.69 -4.72 16.70
N PRO A 20 -5.86 -5.13 17.22
CA PRO A 20 -6.03 -5.41 18.64
C PRO A 20 -5.21 -6.63 19.09
N GLY A 21 -4.56 -6.56 20.25
CA GLY A 21 -3.84 -7.68 20.84
C GLY A 21 -2.55 -8.08 20.12
N VAL A 22 -2.13 -7.36 19.08
CA VAL A 22 -0.90 -7.64 18.33
C VAL A 22 0.16 -6.60 18.67
N PRO A 23 1.36 -7.00 19.15
CA PRO A 23 2.43 -6.08 19.50
C PRO A 23 3.09 -5.48 18.24
N VAL A 24 3.65 -4.28 18.37
CA VAL A 24 4.22 -3.50 17.25
C VAL A 24 5.25 -4.29 16.44
N PRO A 25 6.24 -5.00 17.05
CA PRO A 25 7.24 -5.74 16.27
C PRO A 25 6.61 -6.76 15.33
N ARG A 26 5.59 -7.50 15.79
CA ARG A 26 4.92 -8.52 14.99
C ARG A 26 4.14 -7.92 13.81
N VAL A 27 3.55 -6.75 13.99
CA VAL A 27 2.91 -6.01 12.88
C VAL A 27 3.96 -5.46 11.92
N PHE A 28 5.06 -4.93 12.46
CA PHE A 28 6.16 -4.39 11.67
C PHE A 28 6.74 -5.46 10.74
N ASP A 29 7.07 -6.63 11.28
CA ASP A 29 7.61 -7.77 10.52
C ASP A 29 6.70 -8.16 9.35
N ALA A 30 5.39 -8.24 9.58
CA ALA A 30 4.43 -8.57 8.53
C ALA A 30 4.25 -7.45 7.48
N VAL A 31 4.45 -6.20 7.85
CA VAL A 31 4.37 -5.05 6.94
C VAL A 31 5.64 -4.92 6.08
N VAL A 32 6.81 -5.33 6.57
CA VAL A 32 8.04 -5.30 5.77
C VAL A 32 8.29 -6.57 4.96
N ASP A 33 7.66 -7.69 5.35
CA ASP A 33 7.64 -8.94 4.58
C ASP A 33 6.64 -8.87 3.41
N LEU A 34 7.04 -8.22 2.32
CA LEU A 34 6.23 -8.10 1.10
C LEU A 34 5.86 -9.47 0.51
N GLU A 35 6.71 -10.49 0.65
CA GLU A 35 6.44 -11.83 0.10
C GLU A 35 5.27 -12.52 0.81
N SER A 36 4.98 -12.12 2.05
CA SER A 36 3.78 -12.58 2.75
C SER A 36 2.48 -11.98 2.25
N TYR A 37 2.51 -10.86 1.52
CA TYR A 37 1.30 -10.10 1.19
C TYR A 37 0.22 -10.94 0.50
N PRO A 38 0.53 -11.81 -0.49
CA PRO A 38 -0.49 -12.65 -1.12
C PRO A 38 -1.21 -13.61 -0.16
N ARG A 39 -0.59 -13.96 0.98
CA ARG A 39 -1.16 -14.89 1.98
C ARG A 39 -2.31 -14.25 2.77
N TRP A 40 -2.30 -12.93 2.93
CA TRP A 40 -3.26 -12.23 3.78
C TRP A 40 -3.95 -11.05 3.10
N TRP A 41 -3.46 -10.57 1.96
CA TRP A 41 -4.07 -9.47 1.20
C TRP A 41 -4.60 -9.98 -0.15
N PRO A 42 -5.90 -10.30 -0.28
CA PRO A 42 -6.47 -10.94 -1.47
C PRO A 42 -6.28 -10.16 -2.78
N ASP A 43 -6.04 -8.85 -2.70
CA ASP A 43 -5.86 -7.98 -3.85
C ASP A 43 -4.41 -7.93 -4.33
N VAL A 44 -3.46 -8.40 -3.52
CA VAL A 44 -2.07 -8.61 -3.93
C VAL A 44 -1.97 -10.01 -4.53
N ARG A 45 -1.73 -10.08 -5.83
CA ARG A 45 -1.76 -11.35 -6.59
C ARG A 45 -0.43 -12.07 -6.60
N SER A 46 0.65 -11.30 -6.63
CA SER A 46 2.00 -11.85 -6.60
C SER A 46 2.98 -10.78 -6.16
N VAL A 47 4.02 -11.22 -5.47
CA VAL A 47 5.20 -10.41 -5.16
C VAL A 47 6.41 -11.15 -5.69
N ARG A 48 7.30 -10.42 -6.35
CA ARG A 48 8.58 -10.94 -6.85
C ARG A 48 9.68 -10.01 -6.36
N ARG A 49 10.59 -10.54 -5.55
CA ARG A 49 11.82 -9.83 -5.19
C ARG A 49 12.66 -9.59 -6.45
N ILE A 50 13.11 -8.35 -6.65
CA ILE A 50 14.02 -7.96 -7.74
C ILE A 50 15.45 -7.96 -7.20
N ASP A 51 15.64 -7.32 -6.05
CA ASP A 51 16.89 -7.23 -5.29
C ASP A 51 16.58 -7.12 -3.79
N ASP A 52 17.58 -6.83 -2.97
CA ASP A 52 17.44 -6.79 -1.50
C ASP A 52 16.49 -5.67 -1.01
N ASP A 53 16.39 -4.57 -1.77
CA ASP A 53 15.60 -3.40 -1.40
C ASP A 53 14.34 -3.24 -2.25
N THR A 54 14.23 -3.96 -3.36
CA THR A 54 13.19 -3.75 -4.37
C THR A 54 12.38 -5.02 -4.63
N ALA A 55 11.06 -4.89 -4.59
CA ALA A 55 10.13 -5.93 -5.03
C ALA A 55 9.13 -5.40 -6.06
N GLN A 56 8.74 -6.24 -7.00
CA GLN A 56 7.60 -6.00 -7.87
C GLN A 56 6.34 -6.60 -7.24
N VAL A 57 5.27 -5.81 -7.21
CA VAL A 57 3.97 -6.21 -6.67
C VAL A 57 2.92 -6.08 -7.76
N VAL A 58 2.15 -7.14 -7.97
CA VAL A 58 1.01 -7.16 -8.88
C VAL A 58 -0.28 -7.08 -8.06
N CYS A 59 -1.00 -5.99 -8.20
CA CYS A 59 -2.27 -5.77 -7.52
C CYS A 59 -3.43 -5.90 -8.51
N ARG A 60 -4.51 -6.56 -8.07
CA ARG A 60 -5.81 -6.58 -8.74
C ARG A 60 -6.91 -6.58 -7.70
N SER A 61 -7.50 -5.40 -7.49
CA SER A 61 -8.65 -5.15 -6.64
C SER A 61 -9.95 -5.49 -7.41
N SER A 62 -11.02 -4.70 -7.25
CA SER A 62 -12.34 -4.96 -7.83
C SER A 62 -12.46 -4.59 -9.31
N LEU A 63 -11.57 -3.74 -9.82
CA LEU A 63 -11.54 -3.38 -11.24
C LEU A 63 -10.79 -4.45 -12.07
N PRO A 64 -11.16 -4.68 -13.34
CA PRO A 64 -10.64 -5.79 -14.15
C PRO A 64 -9.17 -5.61 -14.62
N TYR A 65 -8.51 -4.51 -14.25
CA TYR A 65 -7.12 -4.25 -14.64
C TYR A 65 -6.12 -4.60 -13.53
N ARG A 66 -4.91 -4.97 -13.95
CA ARG A 66 -3.76 -5.21 -13.07
C ARG A 66 -2.91 -3.95 -12.94
N LEU A 67 -2.52 -3.62 -11.72
CA LEU A 67 -1.47 -2.65 -11.43
C LEU A 67 -0.19 -3.42 -11.13
N VAL A 68 0.88 -3.09 -11.85
CA VAL A 68 2.23 -3.60 -11.61
C VAL A 68 3.03 -2.43 -11.08
N ILE A 69 3.41 -2.51 -9.80
CA ILE A 69 4.21 -1.50 -9.13
C ILE A 69 5.53 -2.10 -8.68
N SER A 70 6.58 -1.29 -8.65
CA SER A 70 7.77 -1.59 -7.87
C SER A 70 7.68 -0.89 -6.52
N MET A 71 8.17 -1.54 -5.47
CA MET A 71 8.31 -0.99 -4.13
C MET A 71 9.79 -1.08 -3.77
N HIS A 72 10.46 0.06 -3.72
CA HIS A 72 11.86 0.17 -3.32
C HIS A 72 11.95 0.74 -1.91
N ARG A 73 12.70 0.07 -1.03
CA ARG A 73 12.89 0.44 0.37
C ARG A 73 13.70 1.74 0.47
N GLU A 74 13.10 2.80 1.01
CA GLU A 74 13.83 4.04 1.32
C GLU A 74 14.27 4.08 2.78
N HIS A 75 13.40 3.62 3.69
CA HIS A 75 13.68 3.65 5.13
C HIS A 75 12.85 2.60 5.87
N GLN A 76 13.47 1.90 6.80
CA GLN A 76 12.81 1.02 7.76
C GLN A 76 13.48 1.17 9.11
N ASP A 77 12.71 1.59 10.11
CA ASP A 77 13.15 1.74 11.49
C ASP A 77 12.17 0.98 12.39
N PRO A 78 12.51 -0.25 12.81
CA PRO A 78 11.65 -1.05 13.68
C PRO A 78 11.51 -0.45 15.08
N VAL A 79 12.50 0.32 15.55
CA VAL A 79 12.48 0.94 16.89
C VAL A 79 11.54 2.13 16.91
N ALA A 80 11.62 3.00 15.90
CA ALA A 80 10.70 4.12 15.74
C ALA A 80 9.35 3.72 15.12
N GLY A 81 9.20 2.47 14.67
CA GLY A 81 8.00 1.97 14.00
C GLY A 81 7.73 2.66 12.66
N ARG A 82 8.78 3.06 11.92
CA ARG A 82 8.63 3.81 10.66
C ARG A 82 9.05 2.98 9.47
N VAL A 83 8.24 3.03 8.40
CA VAL A 83 8.59 2.45 7.11
C VAL A 83 8.29 3.45 6.00
N ARG A 84 9.14 3.49 4.98
CA ARG A 84 8.95 4.30 3.78
C ARG A 84 9.49 3.57 2.58
N VAL A 85 8.70 3.58 1.51
CA VAL A 85 9.05 2.98 0.23
C VAL A 85 8.72 3.92 -0.93
N ARG A 86 9.59 3.91 -1.93
CA ARG A 86 9.36 4.52 -3.23
C ARG A 86 8.52 3.56 -4.08
N ILE A 87 7.43 4.06 -4.63
CA ILE A 87 6.57 3.35 -5.57
C ILE A 87 6.96 3.75 -6.99
N GLY A 88 7.16 2.76 -7.86
CA GLY A 88 7.42 2.94 -9.29
C GLY A 88 6.56 2.02 -10.17
N GLY A 89 6.80 2.06 -11.49
CA GLY A 89 6.04 1.28 -12.48
C GLY A 89 4.80 2.01 -12.98
N ASP A 90 3.62 1.41 -12.80
CA ASP A 90 2.34 2.00 -13.22
C ASP A 90 1.96 3.27 -12.45
N LEU A 91 2.51 3.40 -11.24
CA LEU A 91 2.39 4.53 -10.33
C LEU A 91 3.79 5.06 -10.01
N ASP A 92 3.88 6.33 -9.65
CA ASP A 92 5.14 6.95 -9.20
C ASP A 92 4.90 7.81 -7.96
N GLY A 93 5.64 7.56 -6.88
CA GLY A 93 5.49 8.33 -5.64
C GLY A 93 5.92 7.55 -4.41
N VAL A 94 5.32 7.80 -3.25
CA VAL A 94 5.77 7.22 -1.98
C VAL A 94 4.63 6.60 -1.19
N LEU A 95 4.96 5.57 -0.40
CA LEU A 95 4.11 4.98 0.62
C LEU A 95 4.90 4.99 1.93
N ALA A 96 4.30 5.51 3.00
CA ALA A 96 4.87 5.51 4.33
C ALA A 96 3.91 4.89 5.34
N GLY A 97 4.48 4.23 6.33
CA GLY A 97 3.78 3.64 7.46
C GLY A 97 4.40 4.10 8.77
N PHE A 98 3.56 4.33 9.76
CA PHE A 98 3.96 4.59 11.14
C PHE A 98 3.17 3.68 12.08
N LEU A 99 3.90 2.87 12.85
CA LEU A 99 3.37 1.89 13.78
C LEU A 99 3.62 2.37 15.20
N ARG A 100 2.60 2.28 16.05
CA ARG A 100 2.71 2.65 17.45
C ARG A 100 1.82 1.80 18.34
N PRO A 101 2.19 1.58 19.61
CA PRO A 101 1.29 0.98 20.59
C PRO A 101 0.05 1.86 20.75
N ALA A 102 -1.12 1.23 20.84
CA ALA A 102 -2.37 1.88 21.19
C ALA A 102 -3.28 0.84 21.84
N GLY A 103 -4.05 1.17 22.88
CA GLY A 103 -5.16 0.34 23.39
C GLY A 103 -4.91 -1.18 23.51
N GLY A 104 -3.74 -1.61 23.97
CA GLY A 104 -3.39 -3.04 24.09
C GLY A 104 -3.08 -3.77 22.77
N GLY A 105 -2.68 -3.03 21.73
CA GLY A 105 -2.34 -3.56 20.41
C GLY A 105 -1.56 -2.53 19.59
N THR A 106 -1.69 -2.57 18.27
CA THR A 106 -0.92 -1.71 17.36
C THR A 106 -1.83 -0.86 16.48
N ARG A 107 -1.51 0.43 16.38
CA ARG A 107 -2.04 1.33 15.37
C ARG A 107 -1.01 1.46 14.24
N LEU A 108 -1.43 1.23 13.00
CA LEU A 108 -0.66 1.44 11.79
C LEU A 108 -1.29 2.57 10.97
N ASP A 109 -0.62 3.71 10.91
CA ASP A 109 -0.99 4.88 10.10
C ASP A 109 -0.25 4.84 8.76
N ILE A 110 -0.98 4.81 7.65
CA ILE A 110 -0.47 4.65 6.29
C ILE A 110 -0.76 5.92 5.50
N THR A 111 0.26 6.49 4.86
CA THR A 111 0.12 7.57 3.89
C THR A 111 0.66 7.13 2.54
N GLN A 112 -0.08 7.44 1.48
CA GLN A 112 0.33 7.12 0.11
C GLN A 112 0.12 8.35 -0.77
N GLU A 113 1.17 8.74 -1.48
CA GLU A 113 1.20 9.89 -2.38
C GLU A 113 1.78 9.44 -3.71
N VAL A 114 0.93 9.28 -4.73
CA VAL A 114 1.34 8.70 -6.00
C VAL A 114 0.72 9.43 -7.19
N ARG A 115 1.41 9.39 -8.32
CA ARG A 115 0.95 9.87 -9.62
C ARG A 115 0.73 8.68 -10.53
N ALA A 116 -0.40 8.62 -11.23
CA ALA A 116 -0.62 7.58 -12.22
C ALA A 116 0.21 7.84 -13.48
N ARG A 117 1.07 6.89 -13.86
CA ARG A 117 1.90 6.98 -15.08
C ARG A 117 1.24 6.35 -16.30
N LYS A 118 0.38 5.34 -16.10
CA LYS A 118 -0.31 4.66 -17.19
C LYS A 118 -1.22 5.62 -17.98
N PRO A 119 -1.05 5.75 -19.33
CA PRO A 119 -1.86 6.65 -20.16
C PRO A 119 -3.37 6.42 -20.05
N LEU A 120 -3.80 5.16 -19.88
CA LEU A 120 -5.21 4.81 -19.68
C LEU A 120 -5.78 5.41 -18.38
N LEU A 121 -5.00 5.38 -17.30
CA LEU A 121 -5.39 5.97 -16.01
C LEU A 121 -5.42 7.50 -16.11
N ARG A 122 -4.47 8.11 -16.83
CA ARG A 122 -4.42 9.56 -17.06
C ARG A 122 -5.59 10.08 -17.93
N ARG A 123 -5.96 9.34 -18.99
CA ARG A 123 -7.04 9.74 -19.90
C ARG A 123 -8.43 9.62 -19.28
N LEU A 124 -8.62 8.68 -18.35
CA LEU A 124 -9.90 8.47 -17.68
C LEU A 124 -9.98 9.19 -16.32
N ASP A 125 -8.92 9.86 -15.89
CA ASP A 125 -8.76 10.32 -14.51
C ASP A 125 -9.91 11.21 -14.03
N VAL A 126 -10.40 12.14 -14.86
CA VAL A 126 -11.45 13.09 -14.44
C VAL A 126 -12.77 12.38 -14.10
N VAL A 127 -13.14 11.33 -14.84
CA VAL A 127 -14.41 10.59 -14.64
C VAL A 127 -14.22 9.36 -13.74
N ALA A 128 -13.06 8.71 -13.82
CA ALA A 128 -12.76 7.47 -13.13
C ALA A 128 -12.10 7.66 -11.75
N ARG A 129 -11.63 8.88 -11.40
CA ARG A 129 -11.11 9.23 -10.07
C ARG A 129 -11.95 8.71 -8.91
N PRO A 130 -13.28 8.92 -8.83
CA PRO A 130 -14.08 8.39 -7.73
C PRO A 130 -14.05 6.85 -7.68
N PHE A 131 -14.08 6.19 -8.84
CA PHE A 131 -13.98 4.72 -8.92
C PHE A 131 -12.62 4.21 -8.47
N PHE A 132 -11.52 4.88 -8.85
CA PHE A 132 -10.18 4.52 -8.39
C PHE A 132 -10.02 4.70 -6.88
N ARG A 133 -10.55 5.78 -6.32
CA ARG A 133 -10.54 6.01 -4.86
C ARG A 133 -11.39 4.98 -4.12
N ALA A 134 -12.57 4.64 -4.64
CA ALA A 134 -13.40 3.58 -4.07
C ALA A 134 -12.71 2.22 -4.15
N ASN A 135 -12.16 1.86 -5.30
CA ASN A 135 -11.41 0.62 -5.52
C ASN A 135 -10.19 0.49 -4.60
N HIS A 136 -9.47 1.60 -4.35
CA HIS A 136 -8.38 1.68 -3.38
C HIS A 136 -8.89 1.51 -1.94
N THR A 137 -10.00 2.18 -1.59
CA THR A 137 -10.60 2.06 -0.25
C THR A 137 -11.00 0.62 0.05
N TRP A 138 -11.61 -0.09 -0.90
CA TRP A 138 -11.92 -1.52 -0.76
C TRP A 138 -10.68 -2.39 -0.63
N MET A 139 -9.64 -2.09 -1.41
CA MET A 139 -8.35 -2.77 -1.32
C MET A 139 -7.73 -2.63 0.07
N MET A 140 -7.69 -1.41 0.62
CA MET A 140 -7.15 -1.15 1.95
C MET A 140 -7.97 -1.79 3.07
N ARG A 141 -9.31 -1.80 2.95
CA ARG A 141 -10.20 -2.47 3.91
C ARG A 141 -9.99 -3.98 3.93
N ARG A 142 -9.82 -4.61 2.76
CA ARG A 142 -9.53 -6.05 2.65
C ARG A 142 -8.14 -6.37 3.20
N GLY A 143 -7.15 -5.55 2.89
CA GLY A 143 -5.80 -5.67 3.46
C GLY A 143 -5.79 -5.59 4.99
N HIS A 144 -6.49 -4.60 5.57
CA HIS A 144 -6.61 -4.47 7.02
C HIS A 144 -7.22 -5.71 7.67
N ARG A 145 -8.38 -6.16 7.18
CA ARG A 145 -9.05 -7.37 7.71
C ARG A 145 -8.17 -8.61 7.58
N GLY A 146 -7.50 -8.74 6.44
CA GLY A 146 -6.59 -9.83 6.15
C GLY A 146 -5.39 -9.86 7.10
N LEU A 147 -4.75 -8.73 7.34
CA LEU A 147 -3.63 -8.62 8.27
C LEU A 147 -4.04 -8.94 9.71
N VAL A 148 -5.21 -8.47 10.15
CA VAL A 148 -5.76 -8.80 11.48
C VAL A 148 -6.00 -10.31 11.61
N ALA A 149 -6.53 -10.96 10.57
CA ALA A 149 -6.75 -12.40 10.59
C ALA A 149 -5.42 -13.19 10.58
N TYR A 150 -4.47 -12.77 9.74
CA TYR A 150 -3.16 -13.41 9.60
C TYR A 150 -2.31 -13.35 10.87
N LEU A 151 -2.40 -12.28 11.63
CA LEU A 151 -1.63 -12.08 12.86
C LEU A 151 -2.33 -12.58 14.12
N ARG A 152 -3.57 -13.05 14.01
CA ARG A 152 -4.29 -13.64 15.15
C ARG A 152 -3.54 -14.91 15.57
N PRO A 153 -3.25 -15.10 16.87
CA PRO A 153 -2.71 -16.36 17.34
C PRO A 153 -3.68 -17.51 16.99
N PRO A 154 -3.18 -18.72 16.69
CA PRO A 154 -4.03 -19.90 16.62
C PRO A 154 -4.78 -20.06 17.95
N ALA A 155 -6.06 -20.42 17.86
CA ALA A 155 -6.91 -20.66 19.03
C ALA A 155 -6.46 -21.90 19.81
#